data_AF-A0A835NMF2-F1
#
_entry.id   AF-A0A835NMF2-F1
#
_cell.length_a   1.000
_cell.length_b   1.000
_cell.length_c   1.000
_cell.angle_alpha   90.00
_cell.angle_beta   90.00
_cell.angle_gamma   90.00
#
_symmetry.space_group_name_H-M   'P 1'
#
loop_
_entity.id
_entity.type
_entity.pdbx_description
1 polymer ?
#
loop_
_entity_poly.entity_id
_entity_poly.type
_entity_poly.pdbx_seq_one_letter_code
_entity_poly.pdbx_strand_id
1 'polypeptide(L)'
;MSTDIRDYSAILAACEGADCVFHVASYGMSGTEQLHKKEIETVNINGTRFILNACKQQDIPRLVYTSSVNVVFGGLPIEDGDEESLPYFPIDKKIIERRLLSFKFADPTVKMNWIHVENFVQAHILAAEALTPEKNYIAVMNISVTHTFKIDKAKAQLGYRPLKYDFADSVDHYMKSRPQPSNYQLFLNLKWT
;
A
#
# COMPACT_ATOMS: atom_id res chain seq x y z
N MET A 1 19.00 -6.24 -8.41
CA MET A 1 18.38 -6.55 -9.71
C MET A 1 17.03 -5.85 -9.75
N SER A 2 16.65 -5.23 -10.86
CA SER A 2 15.32 -4.61 -11.03
C SER A 2 14.49 -5.52 -11.93
N THR A 3 13.32 -5.94 -11.48
CA THR A 3 12.44 -6.89 -12.19
C THR A 3 11.06 -6.27 -12.39
N ASP A 4 10.44 -6.51 -13.55
CA ASP A 4 9.06 -6.10 -13.83
C ASP A 4 8.09 -7.20 -13.40
N ILE A 5 7.07 -6.84 -12.62
CA ILE A 5 6.05 -7.79 -12.14
C ILE A 5 5.20 -8.40 -13.29
N ARG A 6 5.28 -7.83 -14.49
CA ARG A 6 4.61 -8.33 -15.69
C ARG A 6 5.40 -9.44 -16.39
N ASP A 7 6.62 -9.75 -15.92
CA ASP A 7 7.42 -10.86 -16.42
C ASP A 7 7.34 -12.05 -15.44
N TYR A 8 6.54 -13.07 -15.81
CA TYR A 8 6.35 -14.23 -14.95
C TYR A 8 7.63 -15.04 -14.72
N SER A 9 8.51 -15.14 -15.71
CA SER A 9 9.77 -15.88 -15.58
C SER A 9 10.70 -15.20 -14.59
N ALA A 10 10.77 -13.87 -14.66
CA ALA A 10 11.56 -13.09 -13.72
C ALA A 10 10.96 -13.11 -12.29
N ILE A 11 9.63 -13.17 -12.16
CA ILE A 11 8.96 -13.38 -10.87
C ILE A 11 9.28 -14.76 -10.28
N LEU A 12 9.21 -15.83 -11.07
CA LEU A 12 9.59 -17.17 -10.60
C LEU A 12 11.04 -17.20 -10.10
N ALA A 13 11.96 -16.60 -10.84
CA ALA A 13 13.36 -16.50 -10.40
C ALA A 13 13.52 -15.67 -9.12
N ALA A 14 12.75 -14.59 -8.97
CA ALA A 14 12.80 -13.76 -7.76
C ALA A 14 12.19 -14.43 -6.52
N CYS A 15 11.25 -15.36 -6.72
CA CYS A 15 10.59 -16.11 -5.65
C CYS A 15 11.32 -17.39 -5.23
N GLU A 16 12.33 -17.84 -5.99
CA GLU A 16 13.02 -19.11 -5.75
C GLU A 16 13.60 -19.20 -4.34
N GLY A 17 13.21 -20.25 -3.61
CA GLY A 17 13.66 -20.51 -2.23
C GLY A 17 13.05 -19.60 -1.16
N ALA A 18 12.12 -18.71 -1.51
CA ALA A 18 11.46 -17.86 -0.53
C ALA A 18 10.46 -18.64 0.34
N ASP A 19 10.41 -18.30 1.63
CA ASP A 19 9.47 -18.83 2.62
C ASP A 19 8.29 -17.87 2.89
N CYS A 20 8.40 -16.62 2.41
CA CYS A 20 7.39 -15.59 2.44
C CYS A 20 7.62 -14.57 1.33
N VAL A 21 6.54 -14.12 0.68
CA VAL A 21 6.59 -13.02 -0.30
C VAL A 21 5.88 -11.79 0.25
N PHE A 22 6.51 -10.61 0.12
CA PHE A 22 5.90 -9.32 0.40
C PHE A 22 5.54 -8.63 -0.92
N HIS A 23 4.27 -8.63 -1.28
CA HIS A 23 3.78 -8.05 -2.53
C HIS A 23 3.29 -6.62 -2.30
N VAL A 24 4.19 -5.66 -2.54
CA VAL A 24 3.97 -4.21 -2.38
C VAL A 24 3.88 -3.50 -3.74
N ALA A 25 4.20 -4.19 -4.84
CA ALA A 25 4.25 -3.59 -6.17
C ALA A 25 2.86 -3.20 -6.67
N SER A 26 2.71 -1.94 -7.10
CA SER A 26 1.46 -1.39 -7.62
C SER A 26 1.71 -0.24 -8.59
N TYR A 27 0.70 0.10 -9.39
CA TYR A 27 0.71 1.22 -10.33
C TYR A 27 -0.62 1.98 -10.31
N GLY A 28 -0.58 3.27 -10.63
CA GLY A 28 -1.77 4.11 -10.80
C GLY A 28 -2.53 4.41 -9.51
N MET A 29 -1.83 4.49 -8.37
CA MET A 29 -2.45 4.77 -7.07
C MET A 29 -2.80 6.25 -6.85
N SER A 30 -2.14 7.16 -7.57
CA SER A 30 -2.34 8.61 -7.48
C SER A 30 -1.93 9.32 -8.77
N GLY A 31 -2.19 10.63 -8.87
CA GLY A 31 -1.78 11.43 -10.02
C GLY A 31 -2.46 11.04 -11.34
N THR A 32 -1.83 11.39 -12.46
CA THR A 32 -2.30 11.12 -13.82
C THR A 32 -2.28 9.63 -14.19
N GLU A 33 -1.43 8.86 -13.52
CA GLU A 33 -1.29 7.41 -13.68
C GLU A 33 -2.57 6.65 -13.35
N GLN A 34 -3.47 7.23 -12.55
CA GLN A 34 -4.82 6.70 -12.30
C GLN A 34 -5.67 6.57 -13.58
N LEU A 35 -5.32 7.32 -14.63
CA LEU A 35 -6.03 7.29 -15.92
C LEU A 35 -5.56 6.15 -16.82
N HIS A 36 -4.42 5.52 -16.51
CA HIS A 36 -3.79 4.48 -17.32
C HIS A 36 -4.34 3.10 -16.97
N LYS A 37 -5.61 2.86 -17.32
CA LYS A 37 -6.34 1.64 -16.95
C LYS A 37 -5.63 0.35 -17.36
N LYS A 38 -5.08 0.31 -18.58
CA LYS A 38 -4.43 -0.88 -19.11
C LYS A 38 -3.19 -1.23 -18.28
N GLU A 39 -2.38 -0.23 -17.96
CA GLU A 39 -1.18 -0.36 -17.15
C GLU A 39 -1.55 -0.82 -15.74
N ILE A 40 -2.56 -0.19 -15.11
CA ILE A 40 -3.12 -0.60 -13.82
C ILE A 40 -3.52 -2.08 -13.83
N GLU A 41 -4.29 -2.51 -14.82
CA GLU A 41 -4.72 -3.91 -14.94
C GLU A 41 -3.52 -4.85 -15.15
N THR A 42 -2.57 -4.47 -16.01
CA THR A 42 -1.39 -5.31 -16.27
C THR A 42 -0.49 -5.45 -15.04
N VAL A 43 -0.31 -4.41 -14.24
CA VAL A 43 0.54 -4.44 -13.05
C VAL A 43 -0.22 -5.03 -11.86
N ASN A 44 -1.37 -4.47 -11.52
CA ASN A 44 -2.04 -4.76 -10.25
C ASN A 44 -2.91 -6.02 -10.31
N ILE A 45 -3.42 -6.41 -11.48
CA ILE A 45 -4.23 -7.64 -11.64
C ILE A 45 -3.36 -8.76 -12.16
N ASN A 46 -2.76 -8.58 -13.34
CA ASN A 46 -1.97 -9.64 -13.95
C ASN A 46 -0.66 -9.91 -13.19
N GLY A 47 0.04 -8.87 -12.76
CA GLY A 47 1.24 -9.02 -11.92
C GLY A 47 0.95 -9.69 -10.58
N THR A 48 -0.14 -9.31 -9.89
CA THR A 48 -0.56 -9.99 -8.65
C THR A 48 -0.89 -11.47 -8.89
N ARG A 49 -1.56 -11.79 -10.00
CA ARG A 49 -1.82 -13.18 -10.40
C ARG A 49 -0.51 -13.96 -10.63
N PHE A 50 0.51 -13.33 -11.19
CA PHE A 50 1.83 -13.95 -11.35
C PHE A 50 2.50 -14.25 -10.01
N ILE A 51 2.44 -13.33 -9.04
CA ILE A 51 2.92 -13.59 -7.67
C ILE A 51 2.19 -14.78 -7.03
N LEU A 52 0.86 -14.81 -7.13
CA LEU A 52 0.05 -15.90 -6.58
C LEU A 52 0.40 -17.25 -7.21
N ASN A 53 0.59 -17.27 -8.53
CA ASN A 53 0.97 -18.49 -9.25
C ASN A 53 2.38 -18.95 -8.89
N ALA A 54 3.33 -18.02 -8.75
CA ALA A 54 4.69 -18.34 -8.32
C ALA A 54 4.71 -18.91 -6.89
N CYS A 55 3.97 -18.30 -5.96
CA CYS A 55 3.85 -18.82 -4.60
C CYS A 55 3.29 -20.25 -4.60
N LYS A 56 2.25 -20.53 -5.40
CA LYS A 56 1.70 -21.88 -5.54
C LYS A 56 2.66 -22.86 -6.19
N GLN A 57 3.37 -22.44 -7.23
CA GLN A 57 4.27 -23.30 -8.00
C GLN A 57 5.53 -23.70 -7.21
N GLN A 58 5.97 -22.84 -6.30
CA GLN A 58 7.19 -23.03 -5.49
C GLN A 58 6.88 -23.38 -4.03
N ASP A 59 5.62 -23.75 -3.73
CA ASP A 59 5.16 -24.12 -2.38
C ASP A 59 5.48 -23.06 -1.30
N ILE A 60 5.44 -21.78 -1.67
CA ILE A 60 5.67 -20.66 -0.75
C ILE A 60 4.45 -20.51 0.16
N PRO A 61 4.59 -20.73 1.48
CA PRO A 61 3.43 -20.87 2.36
C PRO A 61 2.80 -19.54 2.78
N ARG A 62 3.50 -18.41 2.56
CA ARG A 62 3.10 -17.10 3.11
C ARG A 62 3.20 -16.00 2.08
N LEU A 63 2.14 -15.21 1.96
CA LEU A 63 2.07 -14.01 1.13
C LEU A 63 1.50 -12.87 1.96
N VAL A 64 2.27 -11.80 2.10
CA VAL A 64 1.80 -10.53 2.65
C VAL A 64 1.51 -9.60 1.47
N TYR A 65 0.23 -9.31 1.25
CA TYR A 65 -0.23 -8.42 0.19
C TYR A 65 -0.58 -7.04 0.74
N THR A 66 -0.01 -5.98 0.14
CA THR A 66 -0.37 -4.60 0.48
C THR A 66 -1.57 -4.16 -0.35
N SER A 67 -2.71 -3.96 0.30
CA SER A 67 -3.91 -3.42 -0.34
C SER A 67 -3.93 -1.88 -0.27
N SER A 68 -5.03 -1.26 -0.71
CA SER A 68 -5.19 0.19 -0.70
C SER A 68 -6.56 0.61 -0.20
N VAL A 69 -6.60 1.73 0.52
CA VAL A 69 -7.82 2.42 0.94
C VAL A 69 -8.74 2.75 -0.25
N ASN A 70 -8.22 2.84 -1.48
CA ASN A 70 -8.99 3.13 -2.69
C ASN A 70 -10.11 2.11 -2.98
N VAL A 71 -10.02 0.89 -2.43
CA VAL A 71 -11.05 -0.14 -2.60
C VAL A 71 -12.34 0.19 -1.85
N VAL A 72 -12.25 0.94 -0.74
CA VAL A 72 -13.39 1.37 0.09
C VAL A 72 -13.60 2.88 0.12
N PHE A 73 -12.69 3.68 -0.42
CA PHE A 73 -12.79 5.13 -0.35
C PHE A 73 -13.84 5.68 -1.32
N GLY A 74 -15.05 5.95 -0.83
CA GLY A 74 -16.19 6.47 -1.61
C GLY A 74 -16.14 7.96 -1.98
N GLY A 75 -15.10 8.70 -1.55
CA GLY A 75 -15.08 10.17 -1.60
C GLY A 75 -15.65 10.84 -0.34
N LEU A 76 -16.06 10.05 0.65
CA LEU A 76 -16.43 10.50 2.00
C LEU A 76 -15.34 10.07 3.00
N PRO A 77 -15.18 10.80 4.13
CA PRO A 77 -14.32 10.36 5.22
C PRO A 77 -14.68 8.95 5.69
N ILE A 78 -13.65 8.16 6.03
CA ILE A 78 -13.81 6.83 6.62
C ILE A 78 -13.52 6.95 8.13
N GLU A 79 -14.58 6.89 8.94
CA GLU A 79 -14.50 6.96 10.41
C GLU A 79 -14.78 5.58 11.01
N ASP A 80 -13.85 5.06 11.80
CA ASP A 80 -13.84 3.72 12.44
C ASP A 80 -14.32 2.49 11.62
N GLY A 81 -14.32 2.59 10.29
CA GLY A 81 -14.59 1.50 9.36
C GLY A 81 -13.55 0.36 9.35
N ASP A 82 -14.02 -0.81 8.93
CA ASP A 82 -13.27 -2.04 8.74
C ASP A 82 -13.82 -2.84 7.54
N GLU A 83 -13.27 -4.04 7.29
CA GLU A 83 -13.65 -4.84 6.12
C GLU A 83 -15.07 -5.41 6.18
N GLU A 84 -15.68 -5.43 7.36
CA GLU A 84 -17.06 -5.87 7.57
C GLU A 84 -18.04 -4.71 7.42
N SER A 85 -17.63 -3.49 7.78
CA SER A 85 -18.48 -2.31 7.79
C SER A 85 -18.39 -1.44 6.54
N LEU A 86 -17.30 -1.52 5.76
CA LEU A 86 -17.10 -0.69 4.58
C LEU A 86 -17.40 -1.43 3.26
N PRO A 87 -18.20 -0.84 2.35
CA PRO A 87 -18.48 -1.46 1.07
C PRO A 87 -17.26 -1.36 0.13
N TYR A 88 -17.02 -2.43 -0.62
CA TYR A 88 -16.11 -2.40 -1.76
C TYR A 88 -16.77 -1.65 -2.91
N PHE A 89 -16.07 -0.66 -3.45
CA PHE A 89 -16.58 0.09 -4.59
C PHE A 89 -16.00 -0.44 -5.90
N PRO A 90 -16.83 -0.62 -6.94
CA PRO A 90 -16.35 -1.04 -8.25
C PRO A 90 -15.47 0.03 -8.89
N ILE A 91 -14.55 -0.41 -9.75
CA ILE A 91 -13.67 0.45 -10.55
C ILE A 91 -14.49 1.05 -11.72
N ASP A 92 -15.39 2.01 -11.44
CA ASP A 92 -16.17 2.73 -12.45
C ASP A 92 -15.43 4.02 -12.90
N LYS A 93 -15.46 4.35 -14.20
CA LYS A 93 -14.90 5.60 -14.76
C LYS A 93 -15.44 6.84 -14.06
N LYS A 94 -16.75 6.91 -13.77
CA LYS A 94 -17.36 8.07 -13.10
C LYS A 94 -16.87 8.24 -11.67
N ILE A 95 -16.42 7.14 -11.06
CA ILE A 95 -15.90 7.10 -9.70
C ILE A 95 -14.40 7.46 -9.71
N ILE A 96 -13.61 6.99 -10.68
CA ILE A 96 -12.18 7.36 -10.83
C ILE A 96 -12.01 8.88 -11.04
N GLU A 97 -12.83 9.52 -11.88
CA GLU A 97 -12.78 10.97 -12.09
C GLU A 97 -13.08 11.76 -10.80
N ARG A 98 -13.96 11.22 -9.94
CA ARG A 98 -14.25 11.79 -8.61
C ARG A 98 -13.23 11.38 -7.52
N ARG A 99 -12.39 10.37 -7.80
CA ARG A 99 -11.40 9.77 -6.88
C ARG A 99 -9.97 10.09 -7.25
N LEU A 100 -9.71 10.99 -8.21
CA LEU A 100 -8.37 11.48 -8.51
C LEU A 100 -7.75 12.02 -7.21
N LEU A 101 -6.94 11.17 -6.56
CA LEU A 101 -6.22 11.55 -5.36
C LEU A 101 -5.11 12.50 -5.78
N SER A 102 -5.37 13.80 -5.63
CA SER A 102 -4.34 14.82 -5.63
C SER A 102 -3.88 15.03 -4.20
N PHE A 103 -2.65 14.62 -3.89
CA PHE A 103 -2.05 14.93 -2.60
C PHE A 103 -1.61 16.39 -2.60
N LYS A 104 -2.17 17.17 -1.68
CA LYS A 104 -1.66 18.50 -1.34
C LYS A 104 -1.03 18.40 0.05
N PHE A 105 0.26 18.69 0.11
CA PHE A 105 0.97 18.83 1.37
C PHE A 105 0.82 20.27 1.88
N ALA A 106 0.77 20.44 3.20
CA ALA A 106 0.70 21.74 3.88
C ALA A 106 -0.56 22.60 3.64
N ASP A 107 -1.62 22.05 3.05
CA ASP A 107 -2.95 22.67 3.06
C ASP A 107 -3.67 22.27 4.37
N PRO A 108 -3.93 23.20 5.31
CA PRO A 108 -4.50 22.87 6.61
C PRO A 108 -5.95 22.36 6.53
N THR A 109 -6.61 22.50 5.37
CA THR A 109 -7.95 21.96 5.13
C THR A 109 -7.92 20.50 4.69
N VAL A 110 -6.76 20.00 4.26
CA VAL A 110 -6.58 18.62 3.82
C VAL A 110 -6.32 17.73 5.03
N LYS A 111 -7.34 16.95 5.38
CA LYS A 111 -7.22 15.87 6.37
C LYS A 111 -6.72 14.61 5.66
N MET A 112 -5.40 14.46 5.59
CA MET A 112 -4.77 13.25 5.04
C MET A 112 -4.18 12.41 6.16
N ASN A 113 -4.47 11.12 6.10
CA ASN A 113 -3.88 10.15 7.00
C ASN A 113 -2.50 9.75 6.48
N TRP A 114 -1.57 9.47 7.39
CA TRP A 114 -0.22 9.05 7.02
C TRP A 114 0.29 7.98 7.97
N ILE A 115 1.24 7.17 7.48
CA ILE A 115 2.04 6.24 8.28
C ILE A 115 3.50 6.58 8.10
N HIS A 116 4.27 6.46 9.18
CA HIS A 116 5.72 6.46 9.07
C HIS A 116 6.20 5.14 8.45
N VAL A 117 7.28 5.19 7.65
CA VAL A 117 7.81 4.01 6.94
C VAL A 117 8.18 2.88 7.89
N GLU A 118 8.74 3.18 9.07
CA GLU A 118 9.10 2.17 10.05
C GLU A 118 7.88 1.44 10.62
N ASN A 119 6.79 2.17 10.85
CA ASN A 119 5.53 1.58 11.29
C ASN A 119 4.94 0.67 10.20
N PHE A 120 5.07 1.06 8.93
CA PHE A 120 4.66 0.23 7.79
C PHE A 120 5.47 -1.07 7.69
N VAL A 121 6.79 -0.99 7.84
CA VAL A 121 7.68 -2.17 7.84
C VAL A 121 7.35 -3.08 9.01
N GLN A 122 7.17 -2.54 10.22
CA GLN A 122 6.79 -3.32 11.39
C GLN A 122 5.47 -4.07 11.15
N ALA A 123 4.46 -3.41 10.57
CA ALA A 123 3.18 -4.06 10.27
C ALA A 123 3.34 -5.25 9.30
N HIS A 124 4.20 -5.13 8.28
CA HIS A 124 4.48 -6.21 7.32
C HIS A 124 5.17 -7.39 8.01
N ILE A 125 6.19 -7.13 8.83
CA ILE A 125 6.91 -8.17 9.58
C ILE A 125 5.94 -8.94 10.47
N LEU A 126 5.14 -8.24 11.27
CA LEU A 126 4.18 -8.88 12.17
C LEU A 126 3.12 -9.70 11.43
N ALA A 127 2.69 -9.25 10.25
CA ALA A 127 1.78 -10.03 9.43
C ALA A 127 2.44 -11.30 8.88
N ALA A 128 3.70 -11.22 8.42
CA ALA A 128 4.44 -12.39 7.98
C ALA A 128 4.67 -13.40 9.12
N GLU A 129 4.93 -12.92 10.33
CA GLU A 129 5.03 -13.74 11.54
C GLU A 129 3.69 -14.38 11.92
N ALA A 130 2.58 -13.64 11.79
CA ALA A 130 1.25 -14.15 12.10
C ALA A 130 0.78 -15.28 11.16
N LEU A 131 1.33 -15.32 9.95
CA LEU A 131 1.08 -16.38 8.96
C LEU A 131 1.92 -17.65 9.21
N THR A 132 2.63 -17.75 10.34
CA THR A 132 3.40 -18.94 10.70
C THR A 132 2.54 -19.99 11.45
N PRO A 133 2.93 -21.28 11.42
CA PRO A 133 2.26 -22.31 12.20
C PRO A 133 2.19 -22.00 13.70
N GLU A 134 3.24 -21.37 14.26
CA GLU A 134 3.34 -21.01 15.68
C GLU A 134 2.27 -20.00 16.10
N LYS A 135 1.79 -19.20 15.15
CA LYS A 135 0.72 -18.22 15.33
C LYS A 135 -0.64 -18.72 14.84
N ASN A 136 -0.75 -20.02 14.51
CA ASN A 136 -1.97 -20.65 13.99
C ASN A 136 -2.50 -19.95 12.72
N TYR A 137 -1.59 -19.50 11.85
CA TYR A 137 -1.92 -18.89 10.56
C TYR A 137 -3.00 -17.80 10.64
N ILE A 138 -2.83 -16.82 11.54
CA ILE A 138 -3.74 -15.68 11.65
C ILE A 138 -3.70 -14.91 10.33
N ALA A 139 -4.72 -15.11 9.51
CA ALA A 139 -4.89 -14.43 8.24
C ALA A 139 -5.43 -13.02 8.49
N VAL A 140 -4.60 -12.01 8.24
CA VAL A 140 -5.03 -10.61 8.21
C VAL A 140 -5.19 -10.20 6.76
N MET A 141 -6.44 -10.05 6.32
CA MET A 141 -6.75 -9.82 4.90
C MET A 141 -6.39 -8.43 4.39
N ASN A 142 -5.95 -7.50 5.26
CA ASN A 142 -5.77 -6.10 4.90
C ASN A 142 -4.59 -5.46 5.64
N ILE A 143 -3.46 -5.25 4.97
CA ILE A 143 -2.48 -4.24 5.39
C ILE A 143 -2.67 -3.02 4.50
N SER A 144 -3.64 -2.18 4.88
CA SER A 144 -3.87 -0.87 4.29
C SER A 144 -3.16 0.19 5.12
N VAL A 145 -2.39 1.05 4.46
CA VAL A 145 -1.86 2.28 5.08
C VAL A 145 -2.94 3.35 5.16
N THR A 146 -3.47 3.46 6.38
CA THR A 146 -4.01 4.63 7.11
C THR A 146 -5.15 5.48 6.51
N HIS A 147 -6.18 5.87 7.24
CA HIS A 147 -6.69 5.39 8.52
C HIS A 147 -7.81 4.39 8.24
N THR A 148 -8.07 3.61 9.27
CA THR A 148 -9.31 2.88 9.44
C THR A 148 -9.43 1.53 8.73
N PHE A 149 -8.78 0.54 9.34
CA PHE A 149 -9.28 -0.85 9.43
C PHE A 149 -9.06 -1.43 10.87
N LYS A 150 -9.23 -0.58 11.90
CA LYS A 150 -9.05 -0.80 13.36
C LYS A 150 -7.63 -1.10 13.87
N ILE A 151 -6.95 -0.07 14.38
CA ILE A 151 -5.64 -0.20 15.03
C ILE A 151 -5.67 -1.14 16.24
N ASP A 152 -6.78 -1.18 16.98
CA ASP A 152 -6.92 -2.05 18.14
C ASP A 152 -7.05 -3.52 17.75
N LYS A 153 -7.63 -3.81 16.58
CA LYS A 153 -7.62 -5.15 15.99
C LYS A 153 -6.19 -5.57 15.65
N ALA A 154 -5.42 -4.70 15.00
CA ALA A 154 -4.00 -4.97 14.70
C ALA A 154 -3.15 -5.16 15.97
N LYS A 155 -3.37 -4.35 17.02
CA LYS A 155 -2.75 -4.56 18.34
C LYS A 155 -3.12 -5.92 18.94
N ALA A 156 -4.41 -6.27 18.93
CA ALA A 156 -4.91 -7.49 19.54
C ALA A 156 -4.45 -8.76 18.82
N GLN A 157 -4.48 -8.74 17.48
CA GLN A 157 -4.17 -9.92 16.67
C GLN A 157 -2.66 -10.07 16.41
N LEU A 158 -1.94 -8.97 16.21
CA LEU A 158 -0.55 -8.97 15.76
C LEU A 158 0.44 -8.42 16.80
N GLY A 159 -0.04 -7.83 17.89
CA GLY A 159 0.83 -7.11 18.84
C GLY A 159 1.38 -5.80 18.27
N TYR A 160 0.80 -5.27 17.19
CA TYR A 160 1.29 -4.08 16.50
C TYR A 160 1.26 -2.83 17.40
N ARG A 161 2.40 -2.17 17.59
CA ARG A 161 2.56 -0.98 18.45
C ARG A 161 3.30 0.11 17.68
N PRO A 162 2.60 0.90 16.85
CA PRO A 162 3.23 1.95 16.07
C PRO A 162 3.87 2.99 16.99
N LEU A 163 5.08 3.41 16.62
CA LEU A 163 5.74 4.54 17.25
C LEU A 163 5.10 5.85 16.80
N LYS A 164 5.17 6.87 17.65
CA LYS A 164 4.70 8.21 17.31
C LYS A 164 5.81 8.95 16.57
N TYR A 165 5.47 9.50 15.43
CA TYR A 165 6.34 10.33 14.62
C TYR A 165 5.65 11.66 14.38
N ASP A 166 6.42 12.74 14.33
CA ASP A 166 5.92 14.02 13.87
C ASP A 166 5.86 14.05 12.34
N PHE A 167 4.77 14.60 11.80
CA PHE A 167 4.57 14.66 10.37
C PHE A 167 5.55 15.63 9.70
N ALA A 168 5.81 16.78 10.32
CA ALA A 168 6.73 17.77 9.79
C ALA A 168 8.16 17.22 9.74
N ASP A 169 8.61 16.54 10.81
CA ASP A 169 9.92 15.87 10.83
C ASP A 169 10.06 14.83 9.71
N SER A 170 8.99 14.07 9.45
CA SER A 170 8.96 13.05 8.39
C SER A 170 9.05 13.68 7.00
N VAL A 171 8.35 14.80 6.78
CA VAL A 171 8.41 15.57 5.53
C VAL A 171 9.79 16.19 5.34
N ASP A 172 10.36 16.78 6.40
CA ASP A 172 11.70 17.36 6.36
C ASP A 172 12.77 16.32 6.04
N HIS A 173 12.66 15.13 6.64
CA HIS A 173 13.54 14.00 6.32
C HIS A 173 13.43 13.62 4.84
N TYR A 174 12.21 13.44 4.33
CA TYR A 174 11.98 13.12 2.91
C TYR A 174 12.56 14.18 1.97
N MET A 175 12.35 15.47 2.27
CA MET A 175 12.84 16.57 1.44
C MET A 175 14.38 16.65 1.42
N LYS A 176 15.05 16.25 2.52
CA LYS A 176 16.51 16.19 2.62
C LYS A 176 17.11 14.97 1.91
N SER A 177 16.42 13.83 1.93
CA SER A 177 16.94 12.54 1.42
C SER A 177 16.51 12.23 -0.02
N ARG A 178 15.52 12.93 -0.57
CA ARG A 178 15.06 12.69 -1.95
C ARG A 178 16.16 12.96 -2.98
N PRO A 179 16.29 12.13 -4.02
CA PRO A 179 17.09 12.49 -5.19
C PRO A 179 16.60 13.81 -5.79
N GLN A 180 17.50 14.75 -6.07
CA GLN A 180 17.12 15.97 -6.76
C GLN A 180 16.69 15.61 -8.18
N PRO A 181 15.49 16.02 -8.63
CA PRO A 181 15.00 15.61 -9.94
C PRO A 181 15.85 16.23 -11.05
N SER A 182 16.43 15.40 -11.92
CA SER A 182 16.82 15.83 -13.25
C SER A 182 15.56 16.00 -14.08
N ASN A 183 15.05 17.23 -14.19
CA ASN A 183 14.01 17.65 -15.12
C ASN A 183 12.65 16.92 -15.02
N TYR A 184 11.95 17.06 -13.88
CA TYR A 184 10.48 17.12 -13.90
C TYR A 184 10.02 18.24 -12.97
N GLN A 185 9.32 19.21 -13.55
CA GLN A 185 8.72 20.35 -12.87
C GLN A 185 7.51 19.84 -12.08
N LEU A 186 7.75 19.22 -10.93
CA LEU A 186 6.73 19.09 -9.91
C LEU A 186 6.48 20.50 -9.40
N PHE A 187 5.33 21.09 -9.72
CA PHE A 187 4.91 22.39 -9.20
C PHE A 187 4.68 22.29 -7.67
N LEU A 188 5.76 22.26 -6.91
CA LEU A 188 5.79 22.53 -5.47
C LEU A 188 6.03 24.04 -5.30
N ASN A 189 5.00 24.85 -5.51
CA ASN A 189 4.98 26.20 -4.96
C ASN A 189 4.68 26.09 -3.45
N LEU A 190 5.68 25.65 -2.68
CA LEU A 190 5.69 25.76 -1.23
C LEU A 190 6.02 27.22 -0.88
N LYS A 191 4.99 28.02 -0.59
CA LYS A 191 5.19 29.23 0.21
C LYS A 191 4.78 28.90 1.64
N TRP A 192 5.74 28.94 2.54
CA TRP A 192 5.49 28.92 3.98
C TRP A 192 4.95 30.30 4.36
N THR A 193 3.73 30.35 4.87
CA THR A 193 3.17 31.49 5.62
C THR A 193 2.56 30.96 6.90
#